data_AF-A0A847W827-F1
#
_entry.id   AF-A0A847W827-F1
#
_cell.length_a   1.000
_cell.length_b   1.000
_cell.length_c   1.000
_cell.angle_alpha   90.00
_cell.angle_beta   90.00
_cell.angle_gamma   90.00
#
_symmetry.space_group_name_H-M   'P 1'
#
loop_
_entity.id
_entity.type
_entity.pdbx_description
1 polymer ?
#
loop_
_entity_poly.entity_id
_entity_poly.type
_entity_poly.pdbx_seq_one_letter_code
_entity_poly.pdbx_strand_id
1 'polypeptide(L)'
;MFKNIKQKLIKKFQKLTKKQRIILLVFLLMLSTTIAASASIAHQHFQKNKQIQENAAIEMKISSQLNSSASHIEDDDRKELNILLIGYGGAGHQGGMLADLIQIAHFDFENKTLAFISIPRDLELSLANAGYRKINNVFSSHMSGTEPILNAGRVTKELLSSLSNLNIKYFIAVDFVGFQRLIGQELGSIEVEVKENFQ
;
A
#
# COMPACT_ATOMS: atom_id res chain seq x y z
N MET A 1 -40.27 -32.85 -24.38
CA MET A 1 -39.06 -33.35 -25.09
C MET A 1 -38.05 -34.04 -24.17
N PHE A 2 -37.58 -33.41 -23.08
CA PHE A 2 -36.56 -33.98 -22.17
C PHE A 2 -36.95 -35.24 -21.39
N LYS A 3 -38.23 -35.42 -21.02
CA LYS A 3 -38.72 -36.63 -20.33
C LYS A 3 -38.49 -37.91 -21.16
N ASN A 4 -38.69 -37.84 -22.47
CA ASN A 4 -38.54 -38.99 -23.37
C ASN A 4 -37.06 -39.39 -23.55
N ILE A 5 -36.15 -38.41 -23.54
CA ILE A 5 -34.70 -38.63 -23.62
C ILE A 5 -34.18 -39.29 -22.34
N LYS A 6 -34.58 -38.76 -21.17
CA LYS A 6 -34.21 -39.33 -19.87
C LYS A 6 -34.67 -40.79 -19.74
N GLN A 7 -35.91 -41.09 -20.13
CA GLN A 7 -36.43 -42.47 -20.09
C GLN A 7 -35.69 -43.41 -21.06
N LYS A 8 -35.31 -42.95 -22.25
CA LYS A 8 -34.55 -43.73 -23.23
C LYS A 8 -33.13 -44.04 -22.74
N LEU A 9 -32.48 -43.09 -22.06
CA LEU A 9 -31.17 -43.26 -21.45
C LEU A 9 -31.20 -44.28 -20.30
N ILE A 10 -32.20 -44.19 -19.41
CA ILE A 10 -32.36 -45.12 -18.27
C ILE A 10 -32.57 -46.56 -18.76
N LYS A 11 -33.44 -46.78 -19.76
CA LYS A 11 -33.66 -48.12 -20.34
C LYS A 11 -32.40 -48.69 -20.98
N LYS A 12 -31.56 -47.86 -21.61
CA LYS A 12 -30.28 -48.29 -22.21
C LYS A 12 -29.25 -48.65 -21.13
N PHE A 13 -29.22 -47.89 -20.02
CA PHE A 13 -28.37 -48.14 -18.86
C PHE A 13 -28.71 -49.43 -18.12
N GLN A 14 -30.02 -49.75 -18.05
CA GLN A 14 -30.53 -50.98 -17.42
C GLN A 14 -30.12 -52.25 -18.16
N LYS A 15 -29.83 -52.18 -19.48
CA LYS A 15 -29.37 -53.32 -20.29
C LYS A 15 -27.86 -53.59 -20.20
N LEU A 16 -27.08 -52.73 -19.55
CA LEU A 16 -25.64 -52.91 -19.39
C LEU A 16 -25.33 -53.94 -18.30
N THR A 17 -24.32 -54.78 -18.55
CA THR A 17 -23.80 -55.75 -17.56
C THR A 17 -23.13 -55.03 -16.38
N LYS A 18 -23.03 -55.71 -15.22
CA LYS A 18 -22.44 -55.10 -14.00
C LYS A 18 -21.04 -54.50 -14.25
N LYS A 19 -20.19 -55.17 -15.04
CA LYS A 19 -18.84 -54.67 -15.41
C LYS A 19 -18.89 -53.41 -16.27
N GLN A 20 -19.81 -53.33 -17.24
CA GLN A 20 -19.95 -52.16 -18.12
C GLN A 20 -20.46 -50.92 -17.38
N ARG A 21 -21.33 -51.09 -16.36
CA ARG A 21 -21.80 -49.97 -15.53
C ARG A 21 -20.68 -49.38 -14.67
N ILE A 22 -19.81 -50.22 -14.12
CA ILE A 22 -18.64 -49.77 -13.34
C ILE A 22 -17.67 -48.99 -14.23
N ILE A 23 -17.35 -49.51 -15.42
CA ILE A 23 -16.47 -48.82 -16.38
C ILE A 23 -17.03 -47.45 -16.76
N LEU A 24 -18.34 -47.37 -17.03
CA LEU A 24 -18.97 -46.10 -17.39
C LEU A 24 -18.98 -45.09 -16.23
N LEU A 25 -19.15 -45.54 -14.98
CA LEU A 25 -19.07 -44.69 -13.79
C LEU A 25 -17.65 -44.16 -13.57
N VAL A 26 -16.63 -45.01 -13.69
CA VAL A 26 -15.22 -44.60 -13.58
C VAL A 26 -14.86 -43.60 -14.68
N PHE A 27 -15.34 -43.82 -15.90
CA PHE A 27 -15.14 -42.90 -17.02
C PHE A 27 -15.80 -41.53 -16.77
N LEU A 28 -17.04 -41.51 -16.27
CA LEU A 28 -17.73 -40.27 -15.89
C LEU A 28 -17.00 -39.52 -14.76
N LEU A 29 -16.43 -40.24 -13.81
CA LEU A 29 -15.69 -39.66 -12.69
C LEU A 29 -14.35 -39.04 -13.14
N MET A 30 -13.64 -39.71 -14.06
CA MET A 30 -12.46 -39.16 -14.74
C MET A 30 -12.78 -37.93 -15.60
N LEU A 31 -13.94 -37.91 -16.26
CA LEU A 31 -14.36 -36.75 -17.06
C LEU A 31 -14.73 -35.56 -16.17
N SER A 32 -15.32 -35.80 -15.00
CA SER A 32 -15.64 -34.75 -14.01
C SER A 32 -14.38 -34.06 -13.46
N THR A 33 -13.35 -34.83 -13.11
CA THR A 33 -12.11 -34.29 -12.52
C THR A 33 -11.30 -33.47 -13.51
N THR A 34 -11.26 -33.88 -14.78
CA THR A 34 -10.54 -33.14 -15.84
C THR A 34 -11.19 -31.78 -16.13
N ILE A 35 -12.53 -31.71 -16.12
CA ILE A 35 -13.26 -30.43 -16.29
C ILE A 35 -12.97 -29.50 -15.11
N ALA A 36 -13.01 -29.99 -13.87
CA ALA A 36 -12.74 -29.18 -12.69
C ALA A 36 -11.30 -28.61 -12.65
N ALA A 37 -10.31 -29.41 -13.05
CA ALA A 37 -8.92 -28.97 -13.15
C ALA A 37 -8.75 -27.85 -14.19
N SER A 38 -9.35 -28.01 -15.38
CA SER A 38 -9.28 -27.00 -16.44
C SER A 38 -9.93 -25.67 -16.06
N ALA A 39 -11.07 -25.69 -15.36
CA ALA A 39 -11.73 -24.49 -14.87
C ALA A 39 -10.90 -23.76 -13.79
N SER A 40 -10.22 -24.52 -12.92
CA SER A 40 -9.37 -23.96 -11.86
C SER A 40 -8.15 -23.23 -12.44
N ILE A 41 -7.50 -23.83 -13.43
CA ILE A 41 -6.36 -23.23 -14.14
C ILE A 41 -6.80 -21.95 -14.88
N ALA A 42 -7.94 -22.00 -15.58
CA ALA A 42 -8.48 -20.83 -16.27
C ALA A 42 -8.80 -19.67 -15.30
N HIS A 43 -9.38 -19.97 -14.14
CA HIS A 43 -9.64 -18.96 -13.10
C HIS A 43 -8.35 -18.34 -12.56
N GLN A 44 -7.31 -19.13 -12.33
CA GLN A 44 -6.01 -18.62 -11.87
C GLN A 44 -5.34 -17.71 -12.90
N HIS A 45 -5.36 -18.09 -14.18
CA HIS A 45 -4.82 -17.24 -15.26
C HIS A 45 -5.62 -15.93 -15.42
N PHE A 46 -6.94 -15.99 -15.29
CA PHE A 46 -7.79 -14.81 -15.38
C PHE A 46 -7.53 -13.81 -14.23
N GLN A 47 -7.37 -14.31 -13.01
CA GLN A 47 -7.06 -13.45 -11.85
C GLN A 47 -5.68 -12.80 -11.95
N LYS A 48 -4.66 -13.55 -12.41
CA LYS A 48 -3.31 -13.02 -12.62
C LYS A 48 -3.30 -11.88 -13.67
N ASN A 49 -4.05 -12.03 -14.76
CA ASN A 49 -4.13 -11.01 -15.81
C ASN A 49 -4.84 -9.74 -15.34
N LYS A 50 -5.88 -9.86 -14.50
CA LYS A 50 -6.56 -8.71 -13.90
C LYS A 50 -5.61 -7.89 -13.01
N GLN A 51 -4.80 -8.57 -12.20
CA GLN A 51 -3.81 -7.93 -11.33
C GLN A 51 -2.69 -7.24 -12.11
N ILE A 52 -2.22 -7.85 -13.21
CA ILE A 52 -1.19 -7.23 -14.08
C ILE A 52 -1.72 -5.96 -14.75
N GLN A 53 -2.97 -5.95 -15.21
CA GLN A 53 -3.58 -4.75 -15.80
C GLN A 53 -3.77 -3.64 -14.78
N GLU A 54 -4.16 -3.98 -13.54
CA GLU A 54 -4.33 -3.01 -12.46
C GLU A 54 -2.98 -2.37 -12.08
N ASN A 55 -1.91 -3.16 -11.98
CA ASN A 55 -0.57 -2.66 -11.71
C ASN A 55 -0.03 -1.78 -12.86
N ALA A 56 -0.22 -2.19 -14.12
CA ALA A 56 0.21 -1.40 -15.28
C ALA A 56 -0.53 -0.05 -15.38
N ALA A 57 -1.82 -0.02 -15.01
CA ALA A 57 -2.60 1.22 -14.98
C ALA A 57 -2.12 2.17 -13.87
N ILE A 58 -1.71 1.62 -12.72
CA ILE A 58 -1.13 2.38 -11.61
C ILE A 58 0.24 2.96 -12.02
N GLU A 59 1.12 2.16 -12.62
CA GLU A 59 2.44 2.62 -13.11
C GLU A 59 2.31 3.73 -14.16
N MET A 60 1.37 3.59 -15.10
CA MET A 60 1.13 4.60 -16.14
C MET A 60 0.59 5.92 -15.55
N LYS A 61 -0.30 5.83 -14.56
CA LYS A 61 -0.82 7.01 -13.85
C LYS A 61 0.28 7.73 -13.07
N ILE A 62 1.09 6.98 -12.31
CA ILE A 62 2.25 7.52 -11.56
C ILE A 62 3.24 8.19 -12.53
N SER A 63 3.60 7.52 -13.63
CA SER A 63 4.56 8.05 -14.62
C SER A 63 4.07 9.35 -15.27
N SER A 64 2.78 9.44 -15.59
CA SER A 64 2.18 10.65 -16.18
C SER A 64 2.13 11.84 -15.22
N GLN A 65 1.85 11.59 -13.93
CA GLN A 65 1.85 12.62 -12.90
C GLN A 65 3.28 13.08 -12.55
N LEU A 66 4.25 12.17 -12.54
CA LEU A 66 5.66 12.48 -12.33
C LEU A 66 6.23 13.34 -13.47
N ASN A 67 5.95 12.99 -14.74
CA ASN A 67 6.43 13.77 -15.88
C ASN A 67 5.81 15.18 -15.95
N SER A 68 4.56 15.33 -15.52
CA SER A 68 3.89 16.63 -15.47
C SER A 68 4.48 17.51 -14.36
N SER A 69 4.81 16.92 -13.21
CA SER A 69 5.41 17.63 -12.07
C SER A 69 6.90 17.92 -12.27
N ALA A 70 7.65 17.04 -12.95
CA ALA A 70 9.06 17.24 -13.25
C ALA A 70 9.33 18.41 -14.22
N SER A 71 8.32 18.82 -15.00
CA SER A 71 8.39 20.02 -15.84
C SER A 71 8.25 21.33 -15.05
N HIS A 72 7.94 21.26 -13.75
CA HIS A 72 7.79 22.38 -12.81
C HIS A 72 8.63 22.12 -11.55
N ILE A 73 9.92 21.80 -11.72
CA ILE A 73 10.88 21.90 -10.62
C ILE A 73 11.31 23.36 -10.55
N GLU A 74 10.93 24.04 -9.47
CA GLU A 74 11.34 25.44 -9.22
C GLU A 74 12.87 25.52 -9.10
N ASP A 75 13.46 26.63 -9.52
CA ASP A 75 14.92 26.80 -9.47
C ASP A 75 15.50 26.67 -8.06
N ASP A 76 14.69 26.99 -7.04
CA ASP A 76 15.03 26.82 -5.62
C ASP A 76 15.21 25.32 -5.25
N ASP A 77 14.35 24.44 -5.78
CA ASP A 77 14.41 22.99 -5.54
C ASP A 77 15.65 22.32 -6.15
N ARG A 78 16.30 23.00 -7.09
CA ARG A 78 17.55 22.53 -7.71
C ARG A 78 18.75 22.77 -6.81
N LYS A 79 18.65 23.68 -5.83
CA LYS A 79 19.73 24.01 -4.89
C LYS A 79 19.52 23.31 -3.56
N GLU A 80 18.35 23.48 -2.98
CA GLU A 80 17.98 22.87 -1.71
C GLU A 80 16.56 22.33 -1.73
N LEU A 81 16.31 21.25 -0.98
CA LEU A 81 15.00 20.65 -0.87
C LEU A 81 14.73 20.16 0.54
N ASN A 82 13.63 20.62 1.14
CA ASN A 82 13.18 20.14 2.45
C ASN A 82 11.92 19.28 2.29
N ILE A 83 11.99 18.05 2.78
CA ILE A 83 10.88 17.09 2.78
C ILE A 83 10.57 16.68 4.22
N LEU A 84 9.31 16.76 4.61
CA LEU A 84 8.86 16.24 5.90
C LEU A 84 8.57 14.73 5.80
N LEU A 85 9.22 13.93 6.63
CA LEU A 85 8.99 12.50 6.79
C LEU A 85 8.12 12.26 8.02
N ILE A 86 7.00 11.56 7.82
CA ILE A 86 6.02 11.25 8.86
C ILE A 86 5.82 9.74 8.92
N GLY A 87 6.11 9.12 10.06
CA GLY A 87 5.78 7.73 10.34
C GLY A 87 4.66 7.66 11.37
N TYR A 88 3.59 6.92 11.09
CA TYR A 88 2.44 6.78 11.99
C TYR A 88 2.01 5.31 12.16
N GLY A 89 1.24 5.03 13.22
CA GLY A 89 0.85 3.67 13.61
C GLY A 89 0.07 2.88 12.55
N GLY A 90 -0.83 3.52 11.82
CA GLY A 90 -1.81 2.87 10.94
C GLY A 90 -3.07 2.39 11.67
N ALA A 91 -4.02 1.85 10.91
CA ALA A 91 -5.27 1.34 11.47
C ALA A 91 -5.05 0.08 12.32
N GLY A 92 -5.92 -0.18 13.31
CA GLY A 92 -5.89 -1.40 14.11
C GLY A 92 -5.12 -1.32 15.44
N HIS A 93 -4.62 -0.13 15.81
CA HIS A 93 -3.90 0.11 17.07
C HIS A 93 -4.52 1.28 17.86
N GLN A 94 -4.52 1.21 19.20
CA GLN A 94 -4.86 2.38 20.03
C GLN A 94 -3.87 3.50 19.74
N GLY A 95 -4.37 4.69 19.40
CA GLY A 95 -3.50 5.80 18.99
C GLY A 95 -2.80 5.58 17.64
N GLY A 96 -3.26 4.65 16.80
CA GLY A 96 -2.61 4.31 15.52
C GLY A 96 -2.51 5.47 14.53
N MET A 97 -3.25 6.56 14.74
CA MET A 97 -3.16 7.77 13.91
C MET A 97 -2.13 8.79 14.42
N LEU A 98 -1.46 8.53 15.55
CA LEU A 98 -0.37 9.37 16.04
C LEU A 98 0.88 9.18 15.19
N ALA A 99 1.54 10.30 14.88
CA ALA A 99 2.84 10.28 14.25
C ALA A 99 3.94 10.03 15.30
N ASP A 100 4.66 8.92 15.17
CA ASP A 100 5.78 8.56 16.06
C ASP A 100 7.14 9.01 15.49
N LEU A 101 7.25 9.08 14.16
CA LEU A 101 8.41 9.64 13.46
C LEU A 101 7.99 10.96 12.82
N ILE A 102 8.69 12.04 13.16
CA ILE A 102 8.55 13.34 12.50
C ILE A 102 9.96 13.85 12.26
N GLN A 103 10.37 13.91 11.00
CA GLN A 103 11.75 14.25 10.65
C GLN A 103 11.80 15.05 9.37
N ILE A 104 12.59 16.13 9.34
CA ILE A 104 12.83 16.89 8.11
C ILE A 104 14.08 16.32 7.46
N ALA A 105 13.97 15.90 6.21
CA ALA A 105 15.10 15.60 5.34
C ALA A 105 15.45 16.86 4.55
N HIS A 106 16.61 17.44 4.84
CA HIS A 106 17.16 18.60 4.16
C HIS A 106 18.24 18.14 3.18
N PHE A 107 17.97 18.31 1.89
CA PHE A 107 18.91 18.05 0.80
C PHE A 107 19.54 19.37 0.40
N ASP A 108 20.86 19.45 0.48
CA ASP A 108 21.65 20.55 -0.06
C ASP A 108 22.43 20.00 -1.26
N PHE A 109 21.93 20.28 -2.45
CA PHE A 109 22.50 19.77 -3.70
C PHE A 109 23.77 20.53 -4.11
N GLU A 110 23.91 21.79 -3.66
CA GLU A 110 25.12 22.59 -3.92
C GLU A 110 26.32 22.01 -3.14
N ASN A 111 26.13 21.71 -1.85
CA ASN A 111 27.17 21.13 -0.99
C ASN A 111 27.17 19.60 -0.97
N LYS A 112 26.21 18.95 -1.65
CA LYS A 112 26.02 17.49 -1.69
C LYS A 112 25.87 16.87 -0.31
N THR A 113 25.11 17.53 0.56
CA THR A 113 24.85 17.03 1.91
C THR A 113 23.38 16.68 2.11
N LEU A 114 23.15 15.70 2.99
CA LEU A 114 21.81 15.32 3.46
C LEU A 114 21.83 15.40 4.98
N ALA A 115 20.97 16.25 5.53
CA ALA A 115 20.78 16.37 6.96
C ALA A 115 19.37 15.88 7.33
N PHE A 116 19.30 15.17 8.45
CA PHE A 116 18.03 14.77 9.05
C PHE A 116 17.83 15.53 10.36
N ILE A 117 16.74 16.28 10.45
CA ILE A 117 16.36 17.06 11.62
C ILE A 117 15.18 16.37 12.28
N SER A 118 15.44 15.64 13.36
CA SER A 118 14.40 14.93 14.11
C SER A 118 13.59 15.89 14.97
N ILE A 119 12.27 15.85 14.82
CA ILE A 119 11.32 16.58 15.66
C ILE A 119 10.75 15.60 16.69
N PRO A 120 10.97 15.81 18.00
CA PRO A 120 10.42 14.92 19.02
C PRO A 120 8.90 14.85 18.94
N ARG A 121 8.30 13.66 18.91
CA ARG A 121 6.84 13.48 18.79
C ARG A 121 6.02 14.18 19.88
N ASP A 122 6.63 14.31 21.05
CA ASP A 122 6.06 14.91 22.26
C ASP A 122 6.38 16.41 22.38
N LEU A 123 7.03 17.01 21.38
CA LEU A 123 7.25 18.46 21.31
C LEU A 123 5.90 19.16 21.41
N GLU A 124 5.71 19.90 22.50
CA GLU A 124 4.49 20.62 22.78
C GLU A 124 4.58 22.05 22.25
N LEU A 125 3.60 22.43 21.44
CA LEU A 125 3.55 23.70 20.72
C LEU A 125 2.30 24.46 21.12
N SER A 126 2.43 25.78 21.29
CA SER A 126 1.29 26.65 21.48
C SER A 126 0.66 26.99 20.14
N LEU A 127 -0.55 26.47 19.89
CA LEU A 127 -1.28 26.71 18.65
C LEU A 127 -2.32 27.80 18.86
N ALA A 128 -2.35 28.76 17.93
CA ALA A 128 -3.38 29.80 17.91
C ALA A 128 -4.77 29.15 17.92
N ASN A 129 -5.61 29.55 18.87
CA ASN A 129 -6.99 29.05 19.06
C ASN A 129 -7.13 27.55 19.42
N ALA A 130 -6.03 26.83 19.66
CA ALA A 130 -6.06 25.41 20.06
C ALA A 130 -5.33 25.12 21.40
N GLY A 131 -4.55 26.09 21.91
CA GLY A 131 -3.75 25.93 23.12
C GLY A 131 -2.55 25.02 22.89
N TYR A 132 -1.99 24.46 23.96
CA TYR A 132 -0.83 23.57 23.89
C TYR A 132 -1.21 22.21 23.32
N ARG A 133 -0.46 21.76 22.31
CA ARG A 133 -0.63 20.44 21.68
C ARG A 133 0.73 19.85 21.35
N LYS A 134 0.88 18.56 21.63
CA LYS A 134 1.99 17.74 21.12
C LYS A 134 1.91 17.63 19.61
N ILE A 135 3.05 17.68 18.94
CA ILE A 135 3.13 17.65 17.48
C ILE A 135 2.53 16.36 16.88
N ASN A 136 2.67 15.21 17.55
CA ASN A 136 2.05 13.95 17.11
C ASN A 136 0.51 14.01 17.05
N ASN A 137 -0.09 14.79 17.96
CA ASN A 137 -1.52 15.04 17.99
C ASN A 137 -1.96 16.01 16.89
N VAL A 138 -1.08 16.90 16.41
CA VAL A 138 -1.41 17.80 15.29
C VAL A 138 -1.68 16.97 14.04
N PHE A 139 -0.81 16.01 13.73
CA PHE A 139 -1.02 15.10 12.60
C PHE A 139 -2.34 14.31 12.77
N SER A 140 -2.53 13.64 13.92
CA SER A 140 -3.70 12.79 14.13
C SER A 140 -5.03 13.56 14.14
N SER A 141 -5.06 14.76 14.73
CA SER A 141 -6.28 15.59 14.83
C SER A 141 -6.74 16.16 13.49
N HIS A 142 -5.85 16.23 12.50
CA HIS A 142 -6.16 16.72 11.15
C HIS A 142 -6.37 15.60 10.12
N MET A 143 -6.41 14.33 10.54
CA MET A 143 -6.79 13.20 9.70
C MET A 143 -8.32 13.16 9.51
N SER A 144 -8.81 14.06 8.66
CA SER A 144 -10.24 14.23 8.37
C SER A 144 -10.51 14.48 6.89
N GLY A 145 -11.78 14.31 6.48
CA GLY A 145 -12.20 14.51 5.10
C GLY A 145 -11.98 13.30 4.18
N THR A 146 -12.03 13.54 2.87
CA THR A 146 -11.89 12.51 1.83
C THR A 146 -10.45 12.01 1.66
N GLU A 147 -9.47 12.85 2.00
CA GLU A 147 -8.04 12.55 1.91
C GLU A 147 -7.35 12.84 3.26
N PRO A 148 -7.63 12.02 4.29
CA PRO A 148 -7.25 12.33 5.68
C PRO A 148 -5.74 12.44 5.87
N ILE A 149 -4.94 11.56 5.25
CA ILE A 149 -3.48 11.58 5.34
C ILE A 149 -2.92 12.83 4.66
N LEU A 150 -3.49 13.21 3.51
CA LEU A 150 -3.04 14.40 2.77
C LEU A 150 -3.28 15.67 3.59
N ASN A 151 -4.47 15.80 4.19
CA ASN A 151 -4.80 16.95 5.01
C ASN A 151 -3.92 17.04 6.26
N ALA A 152 -3.76 15.92 6.98
CA ALA A 152 -2.91 15.86 8.17
C ALA A 152 -1.44 16.20 7.88
N GLY A 153 -0.88 15.62 6.81
CA GLY A 153 0.48 15.90 6.38
C GLY A 153 0.68 17.34 5.97
N ARG A 154 -0.26 17.93 5.21
CA ARG A 154 -0.21 19.34 4.80
C ARG A 154 -0.20 20.29 6.00
N VAL A 155 -1.11 20.11 6.96
CA VAL A 155 -1.18 20.96 8.16
C VAL A 155 0.09 20.85 8.99
N THR A 156 0.60 19.62 9.19
CA THR A 156 1.83 19.38 9.94
C THR A 156 3.05 20.01 9.24
N LYS A 157 3.11 19.90 7.91
CA LYS A 157 4.14 20.53 7.06
C LYS A 157 4.13 22.04 7.17
N GLU A 158 2.96 22.67 7.04
CA GLU A 158 2.80 24.13 7.15
C GLU A 158 3.22 24.63 8.55
N LEU A 159 2.82 23.93 9.61
CA LEU A 159 3.22 24.24 10.97
C LEU A 159 4.75 24.17 11.16
N LEU A 160 5.38 23.07 10.74
CA LEU A 160 6.82 22.89 10.91
C LEU A 160 7.64 23.82 10.01
N SER A 161 7.14 24.14 8.81
CA SER A 161 7.78 25.12 7.94
C SER A 161 7.80 26.50 8.60
N SER A 162 6.69 26.91 9.22
CA SER A 162 6.61 28.17 9.97
C SER A 162 7.54 28.18 11.20
N LEU A 163 7.58 27.07 11.96
CA LEU A 163 8.38 26.99 13.19
C LEU A 163 9.89 26.90 12.95
N SER A 164 10.31 26.16 11.92
CA SER A 164 11.73 25.96 11.60
C SER A 164 12.28 27.06 10.69
N ASN A 165 11.42 27.88 10.09
CA ASN A 165 11.77 28.81 9.02
C ASN A 165 12.43 28.13 7.81
N LEU A 166 12.24 26.81 7.66
CA LEU A 166 12.65 26.05 6.49
C LEU A 166 11.49 25.97 5.49
N ASN A 167 11.80 26.09 4.21
CA ASN A 167 10.81 25.93 3.15
C ASN A 167 10.50 24.43 2.91
N ILE A 168 9.58 23.87 3.70
CA ILE A 168 9.18 22.46 3.57
C ILE A 168 8.11 22.33 2.48
N LYS A 169 8.54 21.92 1.29
CA LYS A 169 7.66 21.84 0.12
C LYS A 169 6.81 20.59 0.08
N TYR A 170 7.43 19.44 0.33
CA TYR A 170 6.79 18.12 0.26
C TYR A 170 6.74 17.43 1.62
N PHE A 171 5.89 16.42 1.70
CA PHE A 171 5.92 15.48 2.81
C PHE A 171 5.67 14.05 2.30
N ILE A 172 6.19 13.08 3.05
CA ILE A 172 5.95 11.65 2.86
C ILE A 172 5.37 11.13 4.17
N ALA A 173 4.21 10.49 4.12
CA ALA A 173 3.59 9.85 5.27
C ALA A 173 3.48 8.34 5.04
N VAL A 174 4.00 7.53 5.97
CA VAL A 174 4.05 6.06 5.87
C VAL A 174 3.55 5.45 7.17
N ASP A 175 2.68 4.44 7.07
CA ASP A 175 2.27 3.64 8.22
C ASP A 175 3.19 2.43 8.45
N PHE A 176 3.04 1.76 9.59
CA PHE A 176 3.83 0.57 9.89
C PHE A 176 3.75 -0.52 8.81
N VAL A 177 2.56 -0.75 8.24
CA VAL A 177 2.37 -1.76 7.18
C VAL A 177 3.13 -1.36 5.91
N GLY A 178 3.04 -0.09 5.50
CA GLY A 178 3.78 0.46 4.38
C GLY A 178 5.28 0.37 4.58
N PHE A 179 5.77 0.66 5.79
CA PHE A 179 7.18 0.52 6.13
C PHE A 179 7.66 -0.94 6.03
N GLN A 180 6.90 -1.89 6.61
CA GLN A 180 7.22 -3.32 6.50
C GLN A 180 7.27 -3.81 5.06
N ARG A 181 6.33 -3.35 4.21
CA ARG A 181 6.33 -3.69 2.78
C ARG A 181 7.56 -3.13 2.07
N LEU A 182 7.90 -1.87 2.31
CA LEU A 182 9.07 -1.22 1.71
C LEU A 182 10.35 -1.99 2.03
N ILE A 183 10.59 -2.30 3.32
CA ILE A 183 11.81 -3.00 3.72
C ILE A 183 11.80 -4.45 3.24
N GLY A 184 10.70 -5.19 3.42
CA GLY A 184 10.67 -6.64 3.20
C GLY A 184 10.44 -7.08 1.76
N GLN A 185 9.69 -6.32 0.95
CA GLN A 185 9.33 -6.71 -0.42
C GLN A 185 10.11 -5.92 -1.47
N GLU A 186 10.26 -4.61 -1.27
CA GLU A 186 10.91 -3.75 -2.28
C GLU A 186 12.43 -3.76 -2.12
N LEU A 187 12.93 -3.65 -0.88
CA LEU A 187 14.36 -3.67 -0.58
C LEU A 187 14.89 -5.06 -0.20
N GLY A 188 13.99 -5.98 0.21
CA GLY A 188 14.33 -7.30 0.74
C GLY A 188 14.86 -7.26 2.18
N SER A 189 15.88 -6.46 2.44
CA SER A 189 16.43 -6.22 3.79
C SER A 189 17.26 -4.94 3.84
N ILE A 190 17.62 -4.52 5.06
CA ILE A 190 18.61 -3.45 5.30
C ILE A 190 19.64 -3.93 6.32
N GLU A 191 20.86 -3.43 6.20
CA GLU A 191 21.93 -3.62 7.18
C GLU A 191 22.02 -2.38 8.06
N VAL A 192 22.05 -2.57 9.39
CA VAL A 192 22.11 -1.49 10.37
C VAL A 192 23.15 -1.83 11.42
N GLU A 193 24.10 -0.94 11.64
CA GLU A 193 25.06 -1.04 12.73
C GLU A 193 24.41 -0.55 14.04
N VAL A 194 24.21 -1.47 14.99
CA VAL A 194 23.66 -1.15 16.32
C VAL A 194 24.82 -1.07 17.30
N LYS A 195 25.19 0.15 17.70
CA LYS A 195 26.35 0.41 18.56
C LYS A 195 26.13 -0.02 20.01
N GLU A 196 24.90 0.09 20.50
CA GLU A 196 24.53 -0.22 21.88
C GLU A 196 23.25 -1.07 21.91
N ASN A 197 23.22 -2.07 22.80
CA ASN A 197 22.04 -2.91 23.00
C ASN A 197 21.01 -2.19 23.88
N PHE A 198 19.73 -2.47 23.64
CA PHE A 198 18.63 -2.05 24.49
C PHE A 198 18.51 -3.03 25.67
N GLN A 199 18.74 -2.55 26.90
CA GLN A 199 18.51 -3.30 28.15
C GLN A 199 17.10 -3.05 28.70
#